data_AF-A0A2S9KEM1-F1
#
_entry.id   AF-A0A2S9KEM1-F1
#
_cell.length_a   1.000
_cell.length_b   1.000
_cell.length_c   1.000
_cell.angle_alpha   90.00
_cell.angle_beta   90.00
_cell.angle_gamma   90.00
#
_symmetry.space_group_name_H-M   'P 1'
#
loop_
_entity.id
_entity.type
_entity.pdbx_description
1 polymer ?
#
loop_
_entity_poly.entity_id
_entity_poly.type
_entity_poly.pdbx_seq_one_letter_code
_entity_poly.pdbx_strand_id
1 'polypeptide(L)'
;MYAVDGAFNEVLKIFNDEGVVRAAAQAALDKALTTSGDWETVTEQRFALPMLFSGFDDFEQLMMRPTYAQHDLSEAVTARVHTEFKRHLTPEGARLVLPIHVRLFRRTGA
;
A
#
# COMPACT_ATOMS: atom_id res chain seq x y z
N MET A 1 1.13 8.26 -14.06
CA MET A 1 1.31 8.86 -12.72
C MET A 1 0.65 7.91 -11.73
N TYR A 2 1.43 7.15 -10.97
CA TYR A 2 0.92 6.24 -9.94
C TYR A 2 0.34 7.13 -8.84
N ALA A 3 -0.98 7.25 -8.74
CA ALA A 3 -1.56 8.01 -7.64
C ALA A 3 -1.36 7.21 -6.35
N VAL A 4 -0.20 7.41 -5.72
CA VAL A 4 0.17 6.97 -4.37
C VAL A 4 -0.31 7.97 -3.31
N ASP A 5 -1.15 8.92 -3.69
CA ASP A 5 -1.68 9.95 -2.82
C ASP A 5 -3.13 9.65 -2.44
N GLY A 6 -3.50 9.99 -1.21
CA GLY A 6 -4.83 9.75 -0.66
C GLY A 6 -4.79 9.45 0.83
N ALA A 7 -5.92 9.65 1.52
CA ALA A 7 -6.06 9.54 2.97
C ALA A 7 -5.39 8.29 3.57
N PHE A 8 -5.56 7.13 2.94
CA PHE A 8 -4.94 5.87 3.38
C PHE A 8 -3.42 5.93 3.37
N ASN A 9 -2.82 6.44 2.29
CA ASN A 9 -1.37 6.52 2.13
C ASN A 9 -0.77 7.61 3.03
N GLU A 10 -1.47 8.72 3.26
CA GLU A 10 -1.01 9.76 4.19
C GLU A 10 -0.88 9.22 5.62
N VAL A 11 -1.80 8.34 6.05
CA VAL A 11 -1.69 7.65 7.35
C VAL A 11 -0.53 6.63 7.34
N LEU A 12 -0.41 5.82 6.28
CA LEU A 12 0.62 4.77 6.17
C LEU A 12 2.05 5.30 6.13
N LYS A 13 2.30 6.39 5.38
CA LYS A 13 3.64 7.00 5.23
C LYS A 13 4.27 7.42 6.56
N ILE A 14 3.47 7.56 7.63
CA ILE A 14 3.96 7.90 8.97
C ILE A 14 4.85 6.78 9.54
N PHE A 15 4.55 5.51 9.25
CA PHE A 15 5.26 4.36 9.80
C PHE A 15 5.80 3.38 8.75
N ASN A 16 5.31 3.45 7.51
CA ASN A 16 5.73 2.62 6.39
C ASN A 16 5.64 3.42 5.06
N ASP A 17 6.62 4.30 4.83
CA ASP A 17 6.73 5.02 3.55
C ASP A 17 7.39 4.14 2.48
N GLU A 18 6.56 3.40 1.75
CA GLU A 18 7.00 2.52 0.68
C GLU A 18 7.19 3.22 -0.68
N GLY A 19 7.06 4.54 -0.77
CA GLY A 19 7.04 5.25 -2.05
C GLY A 19 8.26 4.94 -2.93
N VAL A 20 9.46 5.02 -2.34
CA VAL A 20 10.73 4.78 -3.05
C VAL A 20 10.87 3.31 -3.47
N VAL A 21 10.59 2.38 -2.56
CA VAL A 21 10.72 0.94 -2.85
C VAL A 21 9.69 0.46 -3.88
N ARG A 22 8.47 1.01 -3.84
CA ARG A 22 7.42 0.71 -4.83
C ARG A 22 7.80 1.22 -6.21
N ALA A 23 8.36 2.44 -6.31
CA ALA A 23 8.86 2.97 -7.57
C ALA A 23 10.02 2.14 -8.12
N ALA A 24 10.98 1.76 -7.26
CA ALA A 24 12.10 0.90 -7.64
C ALA A 24 11.63 -0.49 -8.14
N ALA A 25 10.64 -1.08 -7.48
CA ALA A 25 10.04 -2.34 -7.90
C ALA A 25 9.40 -2.24 -9.29
N GLN A 26 8.65 -1.17 -9.57
CA GLN A 26 8.06 -0.95 -10.90
C GLN A 26 9.14 -0.79 -11.98
N ALA A 27 10.20 -0.01 -11.70
CA ALA A 27 11.32 0.16 -12.61
C ALA A 27 12.06 -1.16 -12.89
N ALA A 28 12.21 -2.03 -11.87
CA ALA A 28 12.82 -3.34 -12.04
C ALA A 28 11.98 -4.25 -12.95
N LEU A 29 10.65 -4.23 -12.79
CA LEU A 29 9.73 -4.96 -13.68
C LEU A 29 9.81 -4.44 -15.12
N ASP A 30 9.83 -3.12 -15.31
CA ASP A 30 9.96 -2.50 -16.64
C ASP A 30 11.27 -2.86 -17.32
N LYS A 31 12.37 -2.89 -16.55
CA LYS A 31 13.67 -3.36 -17.04
C LYS A 31 13.59 -4.83 -17.47
N ALA A 32 13.03 -5.72 -16.64
CA ALA A 32 12.95 -7.14 -16.96
C ALA A 32 12.21 -7.42 -18.28
N LEU A 33 11.10 -6.72 -18.52
CA LEU A 33 10.33 -6.83 -19.76
C LEU A 33 11.09 -6.36 -21.00
N THR A 34 11.94 -5.34 -20.86
CA THR A 34 12.63 -4.71 -21.98
C THR A 34 13.97 -5.36 -22.31
N THR A 35 14.64 -6.00 -21.34
CA THR A 35 16.01 -6.51 -21.53
C THR A 35 16.12 -8.00 -21.81
N SER A 36 15.18 -8.82 -21.31
CA SER A 36 15.33 -10.29 -21.38
C SER A 36 14.61 -10.93 -22.57
N GLY A 37 13.45 -10.40 -22.97
CA GLY A 37 12.53 -11.10 -23.86
C GLY A 37 11.90 -12.36 -23.24
N ASP A 38 12.27 -12.71 -22.01
CA ASP A 38 11.83 -13.90 -21.27
C ASP A 38 10.46 -13.72 -20.60
N TRP A 39 9.90 -12.52 -20.66
CA TRP A 39 8.64 -12.16 -20.02
C TRP A 39 7.78 -11.33 -20.96
N GLU A 40 6.49 -11.59 -20.92
CA GLU A 40 5.48 -10.75 -21.56
C GLU A 40 4.41 -10.31 -20.56
N THR A 41 3.83 -9.14 -20.82
CA THR A 41 2.69 -8.62 -20.06
C THR A 41 1.43 -9.37 -20.46
N VAL A 42 0.77 -10.00 -19.48
CA VAL A 42 -0.54 -10.64 -19.68
C VAL A 42 -1.66 -9.65 -19.39
N THR A 43 -1.60 -8.98 -18.24
CA THR A 43 -2.60 -7.97 -17.86
C THR A 43 -2.02 -6.96 -16.89
N GLU A 44 -2.58 -5.77 -16.92
CA GLU A 44 -2.31 -4.72 -15.95
C GLU A 44 -3.63 -4.10 -15.52
N GLN A 45 -3.87 -4.08 -14.21
CA GLN A 45 -5.11 -3.58 -13.64
C GLN A 45 -4.83 -2.60 -12.53
N ARG A 46 -5.68 -1.58 -12.44
CA ARG A 46 -5.71 -0.62 -11.35
C ARG A 46 -7.13 -0.52 -10.84
N PHE A 47 -7.28 -0.58 -9.53
CA PHE A 47 -8.57 -0.42 -8.89
C PHE A 47 -8.40 0.15 -7.48
N ALA A 48 -9.46 0.79 -7.00
CA ALA A 48 -9.54 1.31 -5.65
C ALA A 48 -10.22 0.26 -4.76
N LEU A 49 -9.51 -0.26 -3.77
CA LEU A 49 -10.06 -1.17 -2.77
C LEU A 49 -10.54 -0.37 -1.54
N PRO A 50 -11.84 -0.38 -1.22
CA PRO A 50 -12.33 0.22 0.01
C PRO A 50 -11.87 -0.61 1.22
N MET A 51 -11.26 0.06 2.19
CA MET A 51 -10.90 -0.49 3.49
C MET A 51 -11.84 0.09 4.53
N LEU A 52 -12.53 -0.78 5.26
CA LEU A 52 -13.47 -0.40 6.32
C LEU A 52 -12.85 -0.78 7.66
N PHE A 53 -12.81 0.18 8.58
CA PHE A 53 -12.31 -0.01 9.93
C PHE A 53 -13.39 0.40 10.92
N SER A 54 -13.68 -0.45 11.89
CA SER A 54 -14.62 -0.15 12.98
C SER A 54 -14.10 0.97 13.90
N GLY A 55 -12.77 1.13 13.99
CA GLY A 55 -12.11 2.15 14.79
C GLY A 55 -10.60 2.08 14.63
N PHE A 56 -9.87 2.80 15.49
CA PHE A 56 -8.42 2.82 15.42
C PHE A 56 -7.79 1.48 15.80
N ASP A 57 -8.30 0.79 16.82
CA ASP A 57 -7.73 -0.50 17.26
C ASP A 57 -7.72 -1.54 16.14
N ASP A 58 -8.78 -1.56 15.33
CA ASP A 58 -8.93 -2.40 14.14
C ASP A 58 -7.92 -2.01 13.04
N PHE A 59 -7.77 -0.69 12.79
CA PHE A 59 -6.73 -0.19 11.89
C PHE A 59 -5.32 -0.55 12.38
N GLU A 60 -5.03 -0.38 13.66
CA GLU A 60 -3.73 -0.67 14.26
C GLU A 60 -3.40 -2.16 14.14
N GLN A 61 -4.35 -3.04 14.45
CA GLN A 61 -4.15 -4.48 14.34
C GLN A 61 -3.88 -4.91 12.90
N LEU A 62 -4.68 -4.44 11.94
CA LEU A 62 -4.59 -4.89 10.55
C LEU A 62 -3.44 -4.24 9.77
N MET A 63 -3.17 -2.96 10.00
CA MET A 63 -2.21 -2.19 9.19
C MET A 63 -0.88 -1.98 9.88
N MET A 64 -0.87 -1.75 11.19
CA MET A 64 0.36 -1.41 11.92
C MET A 64 1.02 -2.66 12.52
N ARG A 65 0.25 -3.67 12.92
CA ARG A 65 0.76 -4.88 13.58
C ARG A 65 0.41 -6.18 12.83
N PRO A 66 0.62 -6.25 11.49
CA PRO A 66 0.36 -7.48 10.76
C PRO A 66 1.36 -8.57 11.15
N THR A 67 0.97 -9.84 11.04
CA THR A 67 1.82 -10.98 11.42
C THR A 67 3.01 -11.21 10.47
N TYR A 68 3.08 -10.51 9.34
CA TYR A 68 4.06 -10.71 8.28
C TYR A 68 5.05 -9.55 8.13
N ALA A 69 4.87 -8.44 8.85
CA ALA A 69 5.77 -7.29 8.78
C ALA A 69 6.00 -6.72 10.18
N GLN A 70 7.25 -6.32 10.44
CA GLN A 70 7.62 -5.64 11.67
C GLN A 70 7.82 -4.16 11.37
N HIS A 71 6.99 -3.31 11.97
CA HIS A 71 7.13 -1.86 11.91
C HIS A 71 7.76 -1.33 13.20
N ASP A 72 8.56 -0.26 13.10
CA ASP A 72 9.09 0.45 14.26
C ASP A 72 8.01 1.41 14.80
N LEU A 73 7.21 0.89 15.74
CA LEU A 73 6.06 1.58 16.32
C LEU A 73 6.36 2.10 17.71
N SER A 74 7.18 3.15 17.80
CA SER A 74 7.28 3.92 19.04
C SER A 74 5.92 4.52 19.45
N GLU A 75 5.79 4.90 20.72
CA GLU A 75 4.58 5.58 21.21
C GLU A 75 4.31 6.87 20.43
N ALA A 76 5.36 7.62 20.08
CA ALA A 76 5.24 8.85 19.30
C ALA A 76 4.73 8.59 17.88
N VAL A 77 5.21 7.54 17.21
CA VAL A 77 4.71 7.12 15.89
C VAL A 77 3.24 6.73 16.01
N THR A 78 2.90 5.88 16.99
CA THR A 78 1.54 5.40 17.19
C THR A 78 0.56 6.55 17.46
N ALA A 79 0.92 7.51 18.30
CA ALA A 79 0.11 8.69 18.60
C ALA A 79 -0.11 9.59 17.36
N ARG A 80 0.93 9.73 16.51
CA ARG A 80 0.82 10.48 15.26
C ARG A 80 -0.11 9.79 14.26
N VAL A 81 0.02 8.47 14.10
CA VAL A 81 -0.87 7.68 13.23
C VAL A 81 -2.32 7.77 13.71
N HIS A 82 -2.56 7.63 15.02
CA HIS A 82 -3.89 7.79 15.60
C HIS A 82 -4.49 9.18 15.35
N THR A 83 -3.69 10.24 15.47
CA THR A 83 -4.12 11.62 15.20
C THR A 83 -4.52 11.80 13.74
N GLU A 84 -3.74 11.26 12.80
CA GLU A 84 -4.06 11.36 11.38
C GLU A 84 -5.28 10.51 11.02
N PHE A 85 -5.34 9.26 11.50
CA PHE A 85 -6.48 8.37 11.27
C PHE A 85 -7.81 8.96 11.75
N LYS A 86 -7.81 9.64 12.91
CA LYS A 86 -9.01 10.27 13.48
C LYS A 86 -9.66 11.30 12.56
N ARG A 87 -8.92 11.90 11.62
CA ARG A 87 -9.48 12.82 10.62
C ARG A 87 -10.45 12.14 9.66
N HIS A 88 -10.41 10.81 9.59
CA HIS A 88 -11.23 9.99 8.70
C HIS A 88 -12.27 9.15 9.44
N LEU A 89 -12.33 9.25 10.76
CA LEU A 89 -13.25 8.48 11.60
C LEU A 89 -14.61 9.18 11.70
N THR A 90 -15.68 8.44 11.43
CA THR A 90 -17.07 8.87 11.65
C THR A 90 -17.72 7.97 12.72
N PRO A 91 -18.96 8.27 13.17
CA PRO A 91 -19.71 7.38 14.07
C PRO A 91 -19.88 5.95 13.53
N GLU A 92 -19.85 5.76 12.21
CA GLU A 92 -19.97 4.46 11.53
C GLU A 92 -18.62 3.74 11.31
N GLY A 93 -17.51 4.35 11.74
CA GLY A 93 -16.15 3.87 11.52
C GLY A 93 -15.38 4.71 10.50
N ALA A 94 -14.28 4.19 9.98
CA ALA A 94 -13.48 4.84 8.96
C ALA A 94 -13.54 4.07 7.64
N ARG A 95 -13.75 4.79 6.54
CA ARG A 95 -13.63 4.26 5.19
C ARG A 95 -12.46 4.91 4.48
N LEU A 96 -11.42 4.13 4.25
CA LEU A 96 -10.23 4.54 3.51
C LEU A 96 -10.18 3.80 2.16
N VAL A 97 -9.36 4.28 1.24
CA VAL A 97 -9.21 3.68 -0.09
C VAL A 97 -7.76 3.33 -0.33
N LEU A 98 -7.50 2.04 -0.55
CA LEU A 98 -6.21 1.52 -0.94
C LEU A 98 -6.14 1.43 -2.47
N PRO A 99 -5.30 2.24 -3.14
CA PRO A 99 -5.07 2.08 -4.57
C PRO A 99 -4.25 0.81 -4.82
N ILE A 100 -4.80 -0.13 -5.58
CA ILE A 100 -4.15 -1.37 -5.98
C ILE A 100 -3.66 -1.26 -7.41
N HIS A 101 -2.42 -1.72 -7.65
CA HIS A 101 -1.84 -1.89 -8.97
C HIS A 101 -1.36 -3.34 -9.12
N VAL A 102 -2.01 -4.08 -10.01
CA VAL A 102 -1.67 -5.48 -10.32
C VAL A 102 -1.04 -5.53 -11.70
N ARG A 103 0.11 -6.18 -11.81
CA ARG A 103 0.76 -6.52 -13.07
C ARG A 103 0.98 -8.03 -13.09
N LEU A 104 0.45 -8.68 -14.12
CA LEU A 104 0.65 -10.11 -14.36
C LEU A 104 1.56 -10.29 -15.57
N PHE A 105 2.62 -11.06 -15.37
CA PHE A 105 3.56 -11.45 -16.40
C PHE A 105 3.54 -12.95 -16.61
N ARG A 106 3.81 -13.38 -17.84
CA ARG A 106 4.03 -14.77 -18.20
C ARG A 106 5.45 -14.91 -18.70
N ARG A 107 6.14 -15.95 -18.24
CA ARG A 107 7.45 -16.32 -18.76
C ARG A 107 7.28 -16.92 -20.15
N THR A 108 8.03 -16.42 -21.12
CA THR A 108 7.97 -16.82 -22.54
C THR A 108 9.07 -17.82 -22.93
N GLY A 109 10.11 -17.97 -22.12
CA GLY A 109 11.15 -18.99 -22.24
C GLY A 109 11.00 -20.14 -21.23
N ALA A 110 11.31 -21.37 -21.65
CA ALA A 110 11.47 -22.53 -20.76
C ALA A 110 12.68 -22.35 -19.83
#